data_AF-A0A7C5N6F0-F1
#
_entry.id   AF-A0A7C5N6F0-F1
#
_cell.length_a   1.000
_cell.length_b   1.000
_cell.length_c   1.000
_cell.angle_alpha   90.00
_cell.angle_beta   90.00
_cell.angle_gamma   90.00
#
_symmetry.space_group_name_H-M   'P 1'
#
loop_
_entity.id
_entity.type
_entity.pdbx_description
1 polymer ?
#
loop_
_entity_poly.entity_id
_entity_poly.type
_entity_poly.pdbx_seq_one_letter_code
_entity_poly.pdbx_strand_id
1 'polypeptide(L)'
;MRRWIRSGLALMVPLVLGRCGGIPTADPPADVRDDDGAGGDPASSSSSAGARAAGGGGPEPIDVCSRCVDQTPQPLGLLPEALNEISGLAPSAIHEGMYWAHNDSGDVPRLFLLDADGTLSGEYALSNA
;
A
#
# COMPACT_ATOMS: atom_id res chain seq x y z
N MET A 1 42.20 -21.83 23.16
CA MET A 1 42.82 -22.19 21.86
C MET A 1 42.02 -23.32 21.24
N ARG A 2 41.32 -23.05 20.13
CA ARG A 2 40.94 -24.03 19.08
C ARG A 2 40.25 -23.22 17.97
N ARG A 3 41.06 -22.85 16.97
CA ARG A 3 40.64 -22.23 15.72
C ARG A 3 40.04 -23.33 14.85
N TRP A 4 38.82 -23.14 14.34
CA TRP A 4 38.29 -23.93 13.23
C TRP A 4 38.40 -23.12 11.94
N ILE A 5 38.82 -23.84 10.91
CA ILE A 5 39.34 -23.35 9.65
C ILE A 5 38.18 -23.07 8.68
N ARG A 6 38.30 -21.92 8.01
CA ARG A 6 37.79 -21.51 6.69
C ARG A 6 37.06 -22.59 5.88
N SER A 7 35.86 -22.26 5.40
CA SER A 7 35.44 -22.61 4.03
C SER A 7 34.52 -21.51 3.51
N GLY A 8 35.11 -20.65 2.67
CA GLY A 8 34.38 -19.69 1.89
C GLY A 8 33.69 -20.37 0.72
N LEU A 9 32.44 -20.00 0.50
CA LEU A 9 31.80 -20.08 -0.81
C LEU A 9 31.12 -18.73 -1.04
N ALA A 10 31.91 -17.79 -1.57
CA ALA A 10 31.36 -16.56 -2.11
C ALA A 10 30.73 -16.90 -3.46
N LEU A 11 29.40 -17.01 -3.49
CA LEU A 11 28.66 -17.11 -4.75
C LEU A 11 28.62 -15.70 -5.37
N MET A 12 29.58 -15.43 -6.26
CA MET A 12 29.56 -14.27 -7.14
C MET A 12 28.42 -14.45 -8.15
N VAL A 13 27.32 -13.71 -7.98
CA VAL A 13 26.29 -13.54 -9.02
C VAL A 13 26.72 -12.35 -9.88
N PRO A 14 26.91 -12.52 -11.20
CA PRO A 14 27.26 -11.40 -12.06
C PRO A 14 26.06 -10.44 -12.19
N LEU A 15 26.34 -9.17 -11.91
CA LEU A 15 25.54 -8.00 -12.23
C LEU A 15 25.36 -7.91 -13.76
N VAL A 16 24.14 -8.11 -14.26
CA VAL A 16 23.80 -7.86 -15.67
C VAL A 16 23.38 -6.40 -15.82
N LEU A 17 24.32 -5.54 -16.23
CA LEU A 17 24.03 -4.18 -16.67
C LEU A 17 23.52 -4.22 -18.12
N GLY A 18 22.21 -4.29 -18.30
CA GLY A 18 21.56 -3.99 -19.57
C GLY A 18 21.38 -2.48 -19.73
N ARG A 19 22.22 -1.83 -20.53
CA ARG A 19 22.04 -0.44 -20.96
C ARG A 19 22.30 -0.33 -22.45
N CYS A 20 21.29 0.17 -23.17
CA CYS A 20 21.35 1.14 -24.27
C CYS A 20 20.25 0.85 -25.31
N GLY A 21 19.39 1.84 -25.52
CA GLY A 21 18.41 1.85 -26.59
C GLY A 21 17.45 3.02 -26.41
N GLY A 22 17.97 4.25 -26.61
CA GLY A 22 17.13 5.44 -26.67
C GLY A 22 16.14 5.33 -27.84
N ILE A 23 14.87 5.61 -27.57
CA ILE A 23 13.87 5.73 -28.61
C ILE A 23 13.92 7.17 -29.14
N PRO A 24 14.07 7.39 -30.46
CA PRO A 24 14.07 8.71 -31.06
C PRO A 24 12.70 9.40 -30.88
N THR A 25 12.74 10.67 -30.49
CA THR A 25 11.61 11.61 -30.58
C THR A 25 11.29 11.82 -32.06
N ALA A 26 10.13 11.34 -32.50
CA ALA A 26 9.52 11.78 -33.75
C ALA A 26 8.57 12.94 -33.44
N ASP A 27 8.76 14.07 -34.12
CA ASP A 27 7.89 15.23 -34.07
C ASP A 27 6.44 14.90 -34.46
N PRO A 28 5.45 15.60 -33.88
CA PRO A 28 4.04 15.37 -34.18
C PRO A 28 3.64 15.94 -35.55
N PRO A 29 2.73 15.29 -36.31
CA PRO A 29 2.03 15.97 -37.38
C PRO A 29 1.01 16.95 -36.81
N ALA A 30 1.04 18.17 -37.34
CA ALA A 30 0.06 19.23 -37.11
C ALA A 30 -1.33 18.88 -37.69
N ASP A 31 -2.34 19.52 -37.09
CA ASP A 31 -3.66 19.85 -37.64
C ASP A 31 -4.71 18.74 -37.80
N VAL A 32 -5.56 18.56 -36.78
CA VAL A 32 -7.01 18.38 -36.96
C VAL A 32 -7.77 19.24 -35.94
N ARG A 33 -8.77 19.93 -36.48
CA ARG A 33 -9.55 21.05 -35.91
C ARG A 33 -10.58 20.61 -34.86
N ASP A 34 -11.02 21.63 -34.11
CA ASP A 34 -12.05 21.68 -33.08
C ASP A 34 -13.41 21.05 -33.48
N ASP A 35 -14.03 20.35 -32.52
CA ASP A 35 -15.48 20.15 -32.42
C ASP A 35 -15.90 20.35 -30.95
N ASP A 36 -16.62 21.43 -30.69
CA ASP A 36 -17.32 21.73 -29.44
C ASP A 36 -18.47 20.73 -29.21
N GLY A 37 -18.49 20.05 -28.07
CA GLY A 37 -19.59 19.13 -27.77
C GLY A 37 -19.57 18.57 -26.36
N ALA A 38 -20.17 19.31 -25.43
CA ALA A 38 -20.38 18.95 -24.04
C ALA A 38 -21.01 17.55 -23.88
N GLY A 39 -20.26 16.64 -23.25
CA GLY A 39 -20.75 15.39 -22.68
C GLY A 39 -20.19 15.27 -21.26
N GLY A 40 -21.00 15.65 -20.28
CA GLY A 40 -20.63 15.52 -18.87
C GLY A 40 -20.76 14.08 -18.42
N ASP A 41 -19.65 13.50 -17.95
CA ASP A 41 -19.70 12.33 -17.09
C ASP A 41 -19.84 12.84 -15.64
N PRO A 42 -20.96 12.53 -14.95
CA PRO A 42 -21.06 12.90 -13.56
C PRO A 42 -20.02 12.11 -12.77
N ALA A 43 -19.25 12.86 -11.98
CA ALA A 43 -18.53 12.35 -10.84
C ALA A 43 -19.36 11.27 -10.13
N SER A 44 -18.69 10.18 -9.74
CA SER A 44 -19.16 9.22 -8.74
C SER A 44 -19.63 9.98 -7.50
N SER A 45 -20.89 10.37 -7.55
CA SER A 45 -21.60 11.06 -6.49
C SER A 45 -22.26 9.96 -5.70
N SER A 46 -21.61 9.56 -4.61
CA SER A 46 -22.30 8.94 -3.49
C SER A 46 -23.26 9.97 -2.90
N SER A 47 -24.36 10.25 -3.59
CA SER A 47 -25.45 11.10 -3.10
C SER A 47 -26.35 10.25 -2.21
N SER A 48 -25.99 10.15 -0.94
CA SER A 48 -26.93 9.75 0.10
C SER A 48 -27.79 10.97 0.48
N ALA A 49 -28.83 11.24 -0.32
CA ALA A 49 -29.89 12.17 0.03
C ALA A 49 -31.24 11.47 -0.09
N GLY A 50 -31.76 10.99 1.05
CA GLY A 50 -33.04 10.30 1.09
C GLY A 50 -33.52 9.95 2.50
N ALA A 51 -33.30 10.81 3.50
CA ALA A 51 -33.99 10.65 4.79
C ALA A 51 -35.43 11.18 4.67
N ARG A 52 -36.39 10.27 4.52
CA ARG A 52 -37.77 10.47 4.99
C ARG A 52 -38.00 9.53 6.15
N ALA A 53 -38.01 10.08 7.36
CA ALA A 53 -38.30 9.37 8.58
C ALA A 53 -39.75 8.85 8.56
N ALA A 54 -39.91 7.55 8.80
CA ALA A 54 -41.13 6.98 9.34
C ALA A 54 -40.76 5.79 10.24
N GLY A 55 -40.82 6.03 11.56
CA GLY A 55 -41.16 5.06 12.59
C GLY A 55 -40.28 3.81 12.74
N GLY A 56 -39.49 3.78 13.82
CA GLY A 56 -38.97 2.54 14.40
C GLY A 56 -37.72 2.80 15.22
N GLY A 57 -37.83 2.74 16.55
CA GLY A 57 -36.71 2.85 17.49
C GLY A 57 -35.77 1.65 17.41
N GLY A 58 -35.03 1.53 16.31
CA GLY A 58 -33.81 0.76 16.22
C GLY A 58 -32.59 1.65 16.53
N PRO A 59 -31.41 1.06 16.84
CA PRO A 59 -30.19 1.85 16.91
C PRO A 59 -29.99 2.57 15.56
N GLU A 60 -29.74 3.88 15.62
CA GLU A 60 -29.41 4.69 14.45
C GLU A 60 -28.32 4.00 13.61
N PRO A 61 -28.40 4.01 12.27
CA PRO A 61 -27.36 3.46 11.44
C PRO A 61 -26.03 4.14 11.78
N ILE A 62 -25.06 3.37 12.24
CA ILE A 62 -23.69 3.85 12.40
C ILE A 62 -23.14 4.12 11.00
N ASP A 63 -23.12 5.38 10.59
CA ASP A 63 -22.37 5.82 9.43
C ASP A 63 -20.88 5.75 9.75
N VAL A 64 -20.26 4.62 9.36
CA VAL A 64 -18.84 4.34 9.55
C VAL A 64 -17.96 5.40 8.85
N CYS A 65 -18.46 6.00 7.76
CA CYS A 65 -17.74 7.02 7.01
C CYS A 65 -17.65 8.36 7.78
N SER A 66 -18.60 8.66 8.66
CA SER A 66 -18.62 9.90 9.43
C SER A 66 -17.68 9.91 10.64
N ARG A 67 -17.06 8.79 11.02
CA ARG A 67 -16.16 8.73 12.20
C ARG A 67 -14.83 9.48 12.01
N CYS A 68 -14.42 9.71 10.76
CA CYS A 68 -13.16 10.36 10.44
C CYS A 68 -13.32 11.76 9.81
N VAL A 69 -14.54 12.31 9.74
CA VAL A 69 -14.87 13.51 8.93
C VAL A 69 -14.05 14.75 9.30
N ASP A 70 -13.52 14.83 10.53
CA ASP A 70 -12.69 15.94 11.01
C ASP A 70 -11.29 15.50 11.48
N GLN A 71 -10.86 14.28 11.13
CA GLN A 71 -9.56 13.76 11.53
C GLN A 71 -8.59 13.80 10.34
N THR A 72 -7.61 14.71 10.39
CA THR A 72 -6.47 14.67 9.47
C THR A 72 -5.44 13.67 9.99
N PRO A 73 -5.18 12.54 9.29
CA PRO A 73 -4.13 11.61 9.68
C PRO A 73 -2.79 12.34 9.78
N GLN A 74 -2.06 12.10 10.87
CA GLN A 74 -0.71 12.61 11.02
C GLN A 74 0.28 11.48 10.70
N PRO A 75 1.35 11.75 9.92
CA PRO A 75 2.37 10.75 9.69
C PRO A 75 3.07 10.42 11.01
N LEU A 76 3.08 9.14 11.39
CA LEU A 76 3.77 8.66 12.59
C LEU A 76 5.21 8.24 12.33
N GLY A 77 5.52 7.82 11.10
CA GLY A 77 6.87 7.49 10.68
C GLY A 77 6.92 6.88 9.29
N LEU A 78 8.07 6.30 8.95
CA LEU A 78 8.34 5.71 7.64
C LEU A 78 8.39 4.20 7.75
N LEU A 79 7.70 3.52 6.83
CA LEU A 79 7.78 2.07 6.72
C LEU A 79 9.05 1.63 5.98
N PRO A 80 9.57 0.43 6.25
CA PRO A 80 10.64 -0.18 5.47
C PRO A 80 10.28 -0.32 3.98
N GLU A 81 11.30 -0.29 3.12
CA GLU A 81 11.13 -0.49 1.65
C GLU A 81 10.43 -1.82 1.31
N ALA A 82 10.63 -2.85 2.15
CA ALA A 82 9.97 -4.14 2.01
C ALA A 82 8.44 -4.10 2.19
N LEU A 83 7.86 -2.95 2.55
CA LEU A 83 6.43 -2.68 2.72
C LEU A 83 5.97 -1.50 1.83
N ASN A 84 6.52 -1.37 0.63
CA ASN A 84 6.20 -0.32 -0.33
C ASN A 84 4.77 -0.41 -0.91
N GLU A 85 4.12 -1.57 -0.83
CA GLU A 85 2.71 -1.78 -1.14
C GLU A 85 2.08 -2.53 0.04
N ILE A 86 1.11 -1.91 0.71
CA ILE A 86 0.33 -2.54 1.80
C ILE A 86 -1.14 -2.15 1.65
N SER A 87 -2.03 -3.13 1.70
CA SER A 87 -3.48 -2.88 1.69
C SER A 87 -4.09 -2.79 3.09
N GLY A 88 -3.31 -3.07 4.16
CA GLY A 88 -3.78 -2.87 5.52
C GLY A 88 -2.78 -3.15 6.65
N LEU A 89 -3.20 -2.78 7.86
CA LEU A 89 -2.50 -3.01 9.13
C LEU A 89 -3.47 -3.62 10.16
N ALA A 90 -2.99 -4.53 10.99
CA ALA A 90 -3.76 -5.11 12.09
C ALA A 90 -3.00 -5.01 13.42
N PRO A 91 -3.61 -4.53 14.52
CA PRO A 91 -2.94 -4.51 15.81
C PRO A 91 -2.61 -5.94 16.28
N SER A 92 -1.45 -6.11 16.89
CA SER A 92 -1.07 -7.39 17.49
C SER A 92 -1.94 -7.68 18.71
N ALA A 93 -2.48 -8.91 18.79
CA ALA A 93 -3.30 -9.34 19.92
C ALA A 93 -2.49 -9.60 21.20
N ILE A 94 -1.17 -9.76 21.09
CA ILE A 94 -0.28 -10.16 22.21
C ILE A 94 0.85 -9.16 22.49
N HIS A 95 1.11 -8.22 21.57
CA HIS A 95 2.13 -7.21 21.72
C HIS A 95 1.48 -5.82 21.61
N GLU A 96 1.20 -5.20 22.76
CA GLU A 96 0.61 -3.87 22.80
C GLU A 96 1.49 -2.85 22.08
N GLY A 97 0.86 -1.95 21.30
CA GLY A 97 1.57 -0.95 20.51
C GLY A 97 2.24 -1.47 19.24
N MET A 98 2.09 -2.75 18.91
CA MET A 98 2.64 -3.36 17.70
C MET A 98 1.56 -3.68 16.67
N TYR A 99 1.94 -3.67 15.39
CA TYR A 99 1.06 -3.84 14.25
C TYR A 99 1.65 -4.85 13.26
N TRP A 100 0.78 -5.72 12.74
CA TRP A 100 1.07 -6.63 11.65
C TRP A 100 0.78 -5.98 10.32
N ALA A 101 1.70 -6.16 9.36
CA ALA A 101 1.54 -5.79 7.96
C ALA A 101 1.86 -6.99 7.07
N HIS A 102 1.26 -7.02 5.88
CA HIS A 102 1.73 -7.84 4.77
C HIS A 102 2.02 -6.93 3.59
N ASN A 103 3.06 -7.24 2.82
CA ASN A 103 3.24 -6.64 1.50
C ASN A 103 2.42 -7.46 0.51
N ASP A 104 1.56 -6.80 -0.27
CA ASP A 104 0.78 -7.40 -1.35
C ASP A 104 1.50 -7.38 -2.71
N SER A 105 2.73 -6.87 -2.75
CA SER A 105 3.66 -6.94 -3.87
C SER A 105 4.76 -8.00 -3.68
N GLY A 106 5.08 -8.72 -4.76
CA GLY A 106 6.20 -9.68 -4.82
C GLY A 106 5.81 -11.16 -4.65
N ASP A 107 6.83 -12.03 -4.68
CA ASP A 107 6.65 -13.48 -4.89
C ASP A 107 6.63 -14.33 -3.61
N VAL A 108 7.00 -13.78 -2.45
CA VAL A 108 7.13 -14.55 -1.19
C VAL A 108 6.22 -14.00 -0.09
N PRO A 109 5.30 -14.83 0.46
CA PRO A 109 4.38 -14.40 1.50
C PRO A 109 5.11 -14.21 2.83
N ARG A 110 5.00 -13.00 3.37
CA ARG A 110 5.68 -12.59 4.61
C ARG A 110 4.77 -11.71 5.45
N LEU A 111 4.89 -11.85 6.77
CA LEU A 111 4.31 -10.92 7.74
C LEU A 111 5.41 -10.10 8.39
N PHE A 112 5.14 -8.83 8.59
CA PHE A 112 6.04 -7.88 9.23
C PHE A 112 5.39 -7.39 10.52
N LEU A 113 6.15 -7.37 11.61
CA LEU A 113 5.75 -6.78 12.87
C LEU A 113 6.43 -5.42 13.01
N LEU A 114 5.63 -4.39 13.21
CA LEU A 114 6.05 -3.00 13.32
C LEU A 114 5.62 -2.47 14.69
N ASP A 115 6.34 -1.49 15.23
CA ASP A 115 5.78 -0.66 16.30
C ASP A 115 4.97 0.53 15.73
N ALA A 116 4.52 1.43 16.60
CA ALA A 116 3.69 2.58 16.21
C ALA A 116 4.43 3.65 15.39
N ASP A 117 5.77 3.66 15.37
CA ASP A 117 6.55 4.60 14.57
C ASP A 117 6.97 4.01 13.21
N GLY A 118 6.62 2.75 12.95
CA GLY A 118 6.91 2.04 11.72
C GLY A 118 8.24 1.28 11.76
N THR A 119 8.92 1.21 12.90
CA THR A 119 10.16 0.45 13.05
C THR A 119 9.89 -1.06 12.97
N LEU A 120 10.66 -1.74 12.12
CA LEU A 120 10.58 -3.19 11.96
C LEU A 120 11.09 -3.92 13.20
N SER A 121 10.19 -4.61 13.88
CA SER A 121 10.48 -5.47 15.03
C SER A 121 10.65 -6.94 14.64
N GLY A 122 10.09 -7.39 13.51
CA GLY A 122 10.28 -8.76 13.02
C GLY A 122 9.70 -9.03 11.64
N GLU A 123 10.22 -10.05 10.98
CA GLU A 123 9.78 -10.55 9.67
C GLU A 123 9.60 -12.07 9.74
N TYR A 124 8.46 -12.55 9.25
CA TYR A 124 8.05 -13.94 9.36
C TYR A 124 7.64 -14.46 7.98
N ALA A 125 8.41 -15.40 7.45
CA ALA A 125 8.05 -16.10 6.23
C ALA A 125 6.89 -17.07 6.49
N LEU A 126 5.90 -17.06 5.59
CA LEU A 126 4.80 -18.01 5.64
C LEU A 126 5.08 -19.16 4.66
N SER A 127 5.06 -20.38 5.16
CA SER A 127 5.15 -21.58 4.32
C SER A 127 3.75 -22.10 4.00
N ASN A 128 3.50 -22.44 2.73
CA ASN A 128 2.24 -23.01 2.25
C ASN A 128 1.03 -22.05 2.34
N ALA A 129 1.25 -20.76 2.14
CA ALA A 129 0.18 -19.76 2.01
C ALA A 129 -0.48 -19.81 0.63
#